data_AF-A0A7X7D7N9-F1
#
_entry.id   AF-A0A7X7D7N9-F1
#
_cell.length_a   1.000
_cell.length_b   1.000
_cell.length_c   1.000
_cell.angle_alpha   90.00
_cell.angle_beta   90.00
_cell.angle_gamma   90.00
#
_symmetry.space_group_name_H-M   'P 1'
#
loop_
_entity.id
_entity.type
_entity.pdbx_description
1 polymer ?
#
loop_
_entity_poly.entity_id
_entity_poly.type
_entity_poly.pdbx_seq_one_letter_code
_entity_poly.pdbx_strand_id
1 'polypeptide(L)'
;MSPVERSGHHAGRAALVALVGVVVLFGTLGLVSVALSGRNSPDLQLGDQTFTAGRAATLAERIAESGPYLFADVSGRKDRDMILQHQGDDPETGWSAFLAAPIDEPRDCTWDWQPDEQIFRAKCDPDRTAPADGEGLTQFEVTVIDGKVDVDLNADARDEATTTTSTAAG
;
A
#
# COMPACT_ATOMS: atom_id res chain seq x y z
N MET A 1 -59.12 -62.08 11.75
CA MET A 1 -57.91 -61.26 11.92
C MET A 1 -57.68 -60.59 10.58
N SER A 2 -58.10 -59.34 10.43
CA SER A 2 -57.97 -58.62 9.15
C SER A 2 -56.60 -57.97 9.08
N PRO A 3 -55.86 -58.04 7.95
CA PRO A 3 -54.64 -57.27 7.79
C PRO A 3 -55.00 -55.80 7.62
N VAL A 4 -54.26 -54.92 8.30
CA VAL A 4 -54.38 -53.48 8.12
C VAL A 4 -53.45 -53.09 6.97
N GLU A 5 -54.01 -52.66 5.85
CA GLU A 5 -53.27 -52.05 4.74
C GLU A 5 -52.64 -50.73 5.22
N ARG A 6 -51.30 -50.66 5.22
CA ARG A 6 -50.57 -49.40 5.44
C ARG A 6 -50.64 -48.56 4.16
N SER A 7 -51.33 -47.44 4.23
CA SER A 7 -51.45 -46.45 3.15
C SER A 7 -50.10 -45.81 2.81
N GLY A 8 -49.47 -46.25 1.71
CA GLY A 8 -48.18 -45.77 1.21
C GLY A 8 -48.17 -44.35 0.60
N HIS A 9 -49.26 -43.60 0.70
CA HIS A 9 -49.41 -42.32 -0.01
C HIS A 9 -48.75 -41.10 0.68
N HIS A 10 -48.38 -41.20 1.96
CA HIS A 10 -47.78 -40.09 2.70
C HIS A 10 -46.25 -40.03 2.61
N ALA A 11 -45.60 -41.20 2.52
CA ALA A 11 -44.13 -41.28 2.44
C ALA A 11 -43.59 -40.71 1.11
N GLY A 12 -44.26 -40.99 -0.02
CA GLY A 12 -43.86 -40.47 -1.33
C GLY A 12 -44.00 -38.96 -1.45
N ARG A 13 -45.06 -38.37 -0.85
CA ARG A 13 -45.26 -36.92 -0.81
C ARG A 13 -44.24 -36.22 0.08
N ALA A 14 -43.93 -36.78 1.26
CA ALA A 14 -42.92 -36.23 2.15
C ALA A 14 -41.50 -36.27 1.54
N ALA A 15 -41.15 -37.37 0.86
CA ALA A 15 -39.87 -37.50 0.18
C ALA A 15 -39.72 -36.48 -0.98
N LEU A 16 -40.80 -36.23 -1.72
CA LEU A 16 -40.79 -35.28 -2.83
C LEU A 16 -40.65 -33.82 -2.35
N VAL A 17 -41.33 -33.46 -1.26
CA VAL A 17 -41.20 -32.13 -0.63
C VAL A 17 -39.78 -31.90 -0.10
N ALA A 18 -39.18 -32.91 0.54
CA ALA A 18 -37.81 -32.83 1.03
C ALA A 18 -36.80 -32.62 -0.11
N LEU A 19 -36.98 -33.33 -1.22
CA LEU A 19 -36.09 -33.22 -2.39
C LEU A 19 -36.19 -31.85 -3.06
N VAL A 20 -37.42 -31.30 -3.19
CA VAL A 20 -37.62 -29.94 -3.70
C VAL A 20 -36.95 -28.90 -2.80
N GLY A 21 -37.05 -29.04 -1.48
CA GLY A 21 -36.39 -28.12 -0.54
C GLY A 21 -34.87 -28.11 -0.67
N VAL A 22 -34.26 -29.28 -0.86
CA VAL A 22 -32.81 -29.44 -1.08
C VAL A 22 -32.38 -28.77 -2.39
N VAL A 23 -33.12 -28.99 -3.48
CA VAL A 23 -32.82 -28.39 -4.79
C VAL A 23 -32.94 -26.86 -4.73
N VAL A 24 -33.96 -26.33 -4.03
CA VAL A 24 -34.11 -24.88 -3.86
C VAL A 24 -32.97 -24.30 -3.04
N LEU A 25 -32.57 -24.94 -1.94
CA LEU A 25 -31.46 -24.48 -1.09
C LEU A 25 -30.13 -24.44 -1.84
N PHE A 26 -29.76 -25.54 -2.52
CA PHE A 26 -28.51 -25.58 -3.27
C PHE A 26 -28.56 -24.71 -4.52
N GLY A 27 -29.73 -24.56 -5.14
CA GLY A 27 -29.95 -23.65 -6.26
C GLY A 27 -29.77 -22.19 -5.87
N THR A 28 -30.32 -21.76 -4.73
CA THR A 28 -30.17 -20.38 -4.25
C THR A 28 -28.74 -20.10 -3.78
N LEU A 29 -28.12 -21.03 -3.07
CA LEU A 29 -26.71 -20.92 -2.69
C LEU A 29 -25.80 -20.84 -3.91
N GLY A 30 -26.00 -21.71 -4.92
CA GLY A 30 -25.25 -21.69 -6.16
C GLY A 30 -25.41 -20.38 -6.94
N LEU A 31 -26.63 -19.85 -7.05
CA LEU A 31 -26.91 -18.56 -7.68
C LEU A 31 -26.23 -17.40 -6.95
N VAL A 32 -26.29 -17.39 -5.62
CA VAL A 32 -25.61 -16.38 -4.79
C VAL A 32 -24.09 -16.50 -4.94
N SER A 33 -23.53 -17.71 -4.92
CA SER A 33 -22.10 -17.94 -5.13
C SER A 33 -21.66 -17.44 -6.50
N VAL A 34 -22.36 -17.77 -7.59
CA VAL A 34 -22.02 -17.28 -8.95
C VAL A 34 -22.13 -15.75 -9.04
N ALA A 35 -23.15 -15.15 -8.43
CA ALA A 35 -23.34 -13.71 -8.39
C ALA A 35 -22.27 -12.96 -7.54
N LEU A 36 -21.60 -13.67 -6.63
CA LEU A 36 -20.51 -13.15 -5.82
C LEU A 36 -19.14 -13.45 -6.44
N SER A 37 -18.96 -14.58 -7.13
CA SER A 37 -17.71 -14.97 -7.80
C SER A 37 -17.32 -14.07 -8.96
N GLY A 38 -18.28 -13.35 -9.57
CA GLY A 38 -17.98 -12.31 -10.58
C GLY A 38 -17.43 -11.00 -10.00
N ARG A 39 -17.41 -10.86 -8.68
CA ARG A 39 -16.84 -9.70 -7.98
C ARG A 39 -15.43 -10.09 -7.55
N ASN A 40 -14.50 -10.04 -8.50
CA ASN A 40 -13.08 -10.19 -8.20
C ASN A 40 -12.71 -9.20 -7.09
N SER A 41 -12.21 -9.75 -5.98
CA SER A 41 -11.60 -9.13 -4.81
C SER A 41 -12.25 -7.85 -4.27
N PRO A 42 -12.71 -7.80 -3.00
CA PRO A 42 -12.65 -6.53 -2.29
C PRO A 42 -11.18 -6.15 -2.29
N ASP A 43 -10.83 -5.16 -3.10
CA ASP A 43 -9.59 -4.44 -2.97
C ASP A 43 -9.63 -3.79 -1.57
N LEU A 44 -9.13 -4.53 -0.59
CA LEU A 44 -8.94 -4.03 0.75
C LEU A 44 -7.76 -3.07 0.64
N GLN A 45 -8.04 -1.84 0.19
CA GLN A 45 -7.17 -0.68 0.33
C GLN A 45 -6.93 -0.45 1.83
N LEU A 46 -5.98 -1.19 2.40
CA LEU A 46 -5.44 -0.98 3.73
C LEU A 46 -4.39 0.12 3.61
N GLY A 47 -4.86 1.38 3.63
CA GLY A 47 -4.04 2.58 3.56
C GLY A 47 -4.11 3.29 2.22
N ASP A 48 -4.05 4.63 2.24
CA ASP A 48 -3.78 5.39 1.03
C ASP A 48 -2.45 4.88 0.45
N GLN A 49 -2.48 4.56 -0.84
CA GLN A 49 -1.33 4.00 -1.55
C GLN A 49 -0.20 5.04 -1.68
N THR A 50 -0.55 6.31 -1.51
CA THR A 50 0.31 7.46 -1.66
C THR A 50 0.09 8.44 -0.51
N PHE A 51 1.09 9.27 -0.25
CA PHE A 51 1.04 10.34 0.73
C PHE A 51 1.13 11.70 0.05
N THR A 52 0.06 12.48 0.14
CA THR A 52 0.05 13.85 -0.35
C THR A 52 0.68 14.79 0.69
N ALA A 53 1.91 15.24 0.44
CA ALA A 53 2.66 16.10 1.36
C ALA A 53 2.10 17.54 1.43
N GLY A 54 1.59 18.07 0.31
CA GLY A 54 1.04 19.43 0.24
C GLY A 54 1.23 20.11 -1.11
N ARG A 55 1.00 21.43 -1.17
CA ARG A 55 1.18 22.22 -2.41
C ARG A 55 2.66 22.34 -2.77
N ALA A 56 3.02 21.94 -3.99
CA ALA A 56 4.40 21.88 -4.45
C ALA A 56 5.10 23.25 -4.37
N ALA A 57 4.47 24.32 -4.88
CA ALA A 57 5.03 25.67 -4.81
C ALA A 57 5.38 26.13 -3.38
N THR A 58 4.53 25.83 -2.40
CA THR A 58 4.79 26.23 -1.01
C THR A 58 5.80 25.33 -0.32
N LEU A 59 5.84 24.04 -0.64
CA LEU A 59 6.86 23.14 -0.11
C LEU A 59 8.23 23.47 -0.69
N ALA A 60 8.34 23.71 -2.00
CA ALA A 60 9.57 24.09 -2.68
C ALA A 60 10.18 25.36 -2.09
N GLU A 61 9.38 26.42 -1.93
CA GLU A 61 9.81 27.68 -1.29
C GLU A 61 10.31 27.44 0.14
N ARG A 62 9.56 26.68 0.94
CA ARG A 62 9.96 26.38 2.33
C ARG A 62 11.23 25.54 2.40
N ILE A 63 11.40 24.59 1.49
CA ILE A 63 12.59 23.75 1.42
C ILE A 63 13.81 24.58 1.02
N ALA A 64 13.67 25.48 0.06
CA ALA A 64 14.73 26.41 -0.31
C ALA A 64 15.14 27.33 0.86
N GLU A 65 14.19 27.73 1.71
CA GLU A 65 14.45 28.60 2.86
C GLU A 65 14.98 27.87 4.10
N SER A 66 14.42 26.69 4.41
CA SER A 66 14.58 26.01 5.72
C SER A 66 15.19 24.62 5.62
N GLY A 67 15.39 24.11 4.40
CA GLY A 67 15.89 22.77 4.14
C GLY A 67 14.81 21.68 4.02
N PRO A 68 15.25 20.43 3.82
CA PRO A 68 14.37 19.27 3.59
C PRO A 68 13.37 19.03 4.72
N TYR A 69 12.20 18.47 4.36
CA TYR A 69 11.16 18.10 5.33
C TYR A 69 11.29 16.66 5.80
N LEU A 70 11.34 16.46 7.12
CA LEU A 70 11.23 15.14 7.73
C LEU A 70 9.76 14.82 8.05
N PHE A 71 9.25 13.73 7.47
CA PHE A 71 7.96 13.15 7.78
C PHE A 71 8.16 11.89 8.62
N ALA A 72 7.57 11.87 9.82
CA ALA A 72 7.47 10.65 10.61
C ALA A 72 6.55 9.65 9.91
N ASP A 73 6.89 8.35 9.95
CA ASP A 73 6.20 7.26 9.24
C ASP A 73 4.73 7.53 8.90
N VAL A 74 4.52 7.96 7.65
CA VAL A 74 3.21 8.25 7.07
C VAL A 74 2.57 7.02 6.43
N SER A 75 3.29 5.89 6.41
CA SER A 75 2.82 4.63 5.83
C SER A 75 2.10 3.73 6.83
N GLY A 76 2.24 4.02 8.13
CA GLY A 76 1.78 3.14 9.21
C GLY A 76 2.62 1.86 9.35
N ARG A 77 3.68 1.71 8.55
CA ARG A 77 4.69 0.66 8.66
C ARG A 77 5.83 1.22 9.49
N LYS A 78 5.87 0.80 10.76
CA LYS A 78 6.85 1.25 11.76
C LYS A 78 8.24 1.47 11.17
N ASP A 79 8.84 2.61 11.53
CA ASP A 79 10.24 2.97 11.25
C ASP A 79 10.56 3.33 9.78
N ARG A 80 9.56 3.71 8.98
CA ARG A 80 9.74 4.32 7.65
C ARG A 80 9.54 5.83 7.65
N ASP A 81 10.33 6.52 8.45
CA ASP A 81 10.44 7.97 8.34
C ASP A 81 11.03 8.34 6.98
N MET A 82 10.59 9.47 6.44
CA MET A 82 10.95 9.91 5.09
C MET A 82 11.41 11.35 5.10
N ILE A 83 12.44 11.64 4.31
CA ILE A 83 12.83 13.00 3.98
C ILE A 83 12.29 13.35 2.60
N LEU A 84 11.63 14.50 2.50
CA LEU A 84 11.21 15.12 1.25
C LEU A 84 12.12 16.31 0.94
N GLN A 85 12.69 16.30 -0.25
CA GLN A 85 13.57 17.34 -0.76
C GLN A 85 13.06 17.86 -2.11
N HIS A 86 13.35 19.12 -2.37
CA HIS A 86 13.17 19.76 -3.67
C HIS A 86 14.46 20.49 -4.06
N GLN A 87 14.86 20.37 -5.33
CA GLN A 87 16.01 21.06 -5.90
C GLN A 87 15.64 21.72 -7.23
N GLY A 88 16.10 22.96 -7.41
CA GLY A 88 15.83 23.76 -8.60
C GLY A 88 14.70 24.78 -8.38
N ASP A 89 14.36 25.50 -9.44
CA ASP A 89 13.43 26.64 -9.37
C ASP A 89 11.98 26.28 -9.76
N ASP A 90 11.78 25.15 -10.43
CA ASP A 90 10.47 24.72 -10.91
C ASP A 90 9.79 23.83 -9.86
N PRO A 91 8.67 24.27 -9.25
CA PRO A 91 7.96 23.48 -8.25
C PRO A 91 7.29 22.22 -8.81
N GLU A 92 7.19 22.04 -10.13
CA GLU A 92 6.60 20.84 -10.73
C GLU A 92 7.64 19.72 -10.98
N THR A 93 8.93 19.99 -10.79
CA THR A 93 10.03 19.03 -11.01
C THR A 93 11.08 19.10 -9.90
N GLY A 94 12.07 18.20 -9.91
CA GLY A 94 13.19 18.26 -8.95
C GLY A 94 12.87 17.74 -7.55
N TRP A 95 11.84 16.92 -7.41
CA TRP A 95 11.45 16.30 -6.14
C TRP A 95 12.15 14.97 -5.92
N SER A 96 12.57 14.73 -4.68
CA SER A 96 13.09 13.43 -4.23
C SER A 96 12.55 13.13 -2.84
N ALA A 97 12.20 11.88 -2.60
CA ALA A 97 11.78 11.40 -1.29
C ALA A 97 12.50 10.10 -0.98
N PHE A 98 13.07 9.97 0.21
CA PHE A 98 13.88 8.80 0.56
C PHE A 98 13.84 8.50 2.06
N LEU A 99 14.26 7.29 2.44
CA LEU A 99 14.31 6.89 3.84
C LEU A 99 15.14 7.87 4.68
N ALA A 100 14.56 8.28 5.80
CA ALA A 100 15.18 9.25 6.70
C ALA A 100 16.33 8.66 7.52
N ALA A 101 16.56 7.35 7.50
CA ALA A 101 17.71 6.70 8.12
C ALA A 101 18.31 5.69 7.14
N PRO A 102 19.59 5.33 7.29
CA PRO A 102 20.14 4.23 6.52
C PRO A 102 19.38 2.92 6.77
N ILE A 103 19.20 2.11 5.72
CA ILE A 103 18.33 0.90 5.76
C ILE A 103 18.80 -0.15 6.78
N ASP A 104 20.09 -0.15 7.11
CA ASP A 104 20.76 -1.08 8.02
C ASP A 104 20.94 -0.52 9.44
N GLU A 105 20.43 0.69 9.71
CA GLU A 105 20.62 1.41 10.97
C GLU A 105 19.28 1.67 11.68
N PRO A 106 19.31 1.89 13.02
CA PRO A 106 18.11 2.27 13.75
C PRO A 106 17.62 3.68 13.38
N ARG A 107 16.33 3.93 13.66
CA ARG A 107 15.64 5.19 13.32
C ARG A 107 16.29 6.44 13.91
N ASP A 108 16.96 6.35 15.06
CA ASP A 108 17.69 7.46 15.68
C ASP A 108 18.97 7.83 14.92
N CYS A 109 19.47 6.97 14.02
CA CYS A 109 20.48 7.32 13.02
C CYS A 109 19.87 8.07 11.81
N THR A 110 19.00 9.05 12.08
CA THR A 110 18.38 9.87 11.03
C THR A 110 19.45 10.66 10.27
N TRP A 111 19.27 10.84 8.97
CA TRP A 111 20.02 11.79 8.15
C TRP A 111 19.78 13.23 8.63
N ASP A 112 20.87 13.95 8.85
CA ASP A 112 20.87 15.35 9.30
C ASP A 112 21.38 16.26 8.19
N TRP A 113 20.56 17.22 7.79
CA TRP A 113 20.86 18.15 6.70
C TRP A 113 21.96 19.13 7.10
N GLN A 114 22.99 19.24 6.26
CA GLN A 114 24.10 20.18 6.42
C GLN A 114 23.96 21.30 5.37
N PRO A 115 23.35 22.45 5.71
CA PRO A 115 22.98 23.48 4.73
C PRO A 115 24.18 24.11 4.01
N ASP A 116 25.32 24.26 4.71
CA ASP A 116 26.52 24.86 4.13
C ASP A 116 27.18 23.97 3.06
N GLU A 117 27.07 22.65 3.23
CA GLU A 117 27.67 21.66 2.33
C GLU A 117 26.66 21.10 1.31
N GLN A 118 25.37 21.29 1.56
CA GLN A 118 24.25 20.71 0.82
C GLN A 118 24.31 19.17 0.75
N ILE A 119 24.61 18.54 1.89
CA ILE A 119 24.65 17.08 2.04
C ILE A 119 23.91 16.66 3.30
N PHE A 120 23.62 15.37 3.42
CA PHE A 120 23.21 14.76 4.66
C PHE A 120 24.36 14.05 5.34
N ARG A 121 24.38 14.07 6.67
CA ARG A 121 25.26 13.26 7.52
C ARG A 121 24.42 12.38 8.43
N ALA A 122 24.77 11.11 8.60
CA ALA A 122 24.03 10.25 9.50
C ALA A 122 24.30 10.68 10.96
N LYS A 123 23.26 10.80 11.80
CA LYS A 123 23.44 11.19 13.21
C LYS A 123 24.31 10.23 14.02
N CYS A 124 24.32 8.94 13.66
CA CYS A 124 25.12 7.93 14.35
C CYS A 124 26.57 7.84 13.83
N ASP A 125 26.84 8.28 12.61
CA ASP A 125 28.17 8.27 11.99
C ASP A 125 28.34 9.51 11.07
N PRO A 126 29.08 10.54 11.51
CA PRO A 126 29.23 11.79 10.75
C PRO A 126 30.05 11.64 9.46
N ASP A 127 30.81 10.55 9.30
CA ASP A 127 31.55 10.24 8.08
C ASP A 127 30.65 9.60 7.02
N ARG A 128 29.50 9.03 7.43
CA ARG A 128 28.48 8.50 6.53
C ARG A 128 27.64 9.66 5.99
N THR A 129 27.73 9.86 4.67
CA THR A 129 27.08 10.97 3.98
C THR A 129 26.14 10.50 2.88
N ALA A 130 25.18 11.35 2.53
CA ALA A 130 24.33 11.19 1.36
C ALA A 130 24.17 12.53 0.62
N PRO A 131 24.02 12.51 -0.71
CA PRO A 131 23.80 13.73 -1.50
C PRO A 131 22.42 14.34 -1.24
N ALA A 132 22.21 15.58 -1.68
CA ALA A 132 20.99 16.34 -1.42
C ALA A 132 19.71 15.66 -1.93
N ASP A 133 19.76 14.96 -3.06
CA ASP A 133 18.66 14.15 -3.62
C ASP A 133 18.53 12.76 -2.99
N GLY A 134 19.47 12.36 -2.13
CA GLY A 134 19.52 11.02 -1.57
C GLY A 134 19.87 9.94 -2.59
N GLU A 135 20.54 10.26 -3.70
CA GLU A 135 21.06 9.25 -4.64
C GLU A 135 21.80 8.13 -3.88
N GLY A 136 21.47 6.87 -4.21
CA GLY A 136 22.01 5.69 -3.54
C GLY A 136 21.25 5.25 -2.27
N LEU A 137 20.28 6.04 -1.80
CA LEU A 137 19.37 5.65 -0.73
C LEU A 137 18.11 4.96 -1.28
N THR A 138 17.32 4.36 -0.40
CA THR A 138 15.98 3.85 -0.74
C THR A 138 15.05 5.02 -1.01
N GLN A 139 14.63 5.14 -2.27
CA GLN A 139 13.81 6.23 -2.78
C GLN A 139 12.33 5.84 -2.81
N PHE A 140 11.46 6.83 -2.64
CA PHE A 140 10.03 6.74 -2.87
C PHE A 140 9.70 7.52 -4.14
N GLU A 141 8.81 6.98 -4.97
CA GLU A 141 8.40 7.66 -6.19
C GLU A 141 7.62 8.94 -5.82
N VAL A 142 8.04 10.07 -6.39
CA VAL A 142 7.36 11.36 -6.17
C VAL A 142 6.76 11.84 -7.48
N THR A 143 5.49 12.22 -7.42
CA THR A 143 4.78 12.85 -8.54
C THR A 143 4.12 14.14 -8.09
N VAL A 144 3.94 15.08 -9.01
CA VAL A 144 3.14 16.28 -8.76
C VAL A 144 1.81 16.13 -9.48
N ILE A 145 0.72 16.07 -8.72
CA ILE A 145 -0.64 15.89 -9.23
C ILE A 145 -1.46 17.10 -8.75
N ASP A 146 -2.05 17.83 -9.70
CA ASP A 146 -2.82 19.05 -9.43
C ASP A 146 -2.06 20.07 -8.55
N GLY A 147 -0.76 20.23 -8.80
CA GLY A 147 0.13 21.14 -8.06
C GLY A 147 0.42 20.70 -6.61
N LYS A 148 0.19 19.43 -6.28
CA LYS A 148 0.50 18.84 -4.98
C LYS A 148 1.52 17.71 -5.12
N VAL A 149 2.44 17.64 -4.17
CA VAL A 149 3.44 16.59 -4.09
C VAL A 149 2.80 15.34 -3.51
N ASP A 150 2.84 14.26 -4.27
CA ASP A 150 2.30 12.96 -3.94
C ASP A 150 3.42 11.92 -3.96
N VAL A 151 3.56 11.17 -2.87
CA VAL A 151 4.65 10.19 -2.69
C VAL A 151 4.10 8.77 -2.61
N ASP A 152 4.53 7.87 -3.50
CA ASP A 152 4.13 6.47 -3.45
C ASP A 152 4.90 5.72 -2.34
N LEU A 153 4.17 5.32 -1.31
CA LEU A 153 4.75 4.66 -0.14
C LEU A 153 4.94 3.14 -0.33
N ASN A 154 4.46 2.57 -1.44
CA ASN A 154 4.40 1.14 -1.70
C ASN A 154 5.23 0.69 -2.91
N ALA A 155 6.01 1.57 -3.55
CA ALA A 155 6.85 1.22 -4.70
C ALA A 155 7.68 -0.06 -4.45
N ASP A 156 8.43 -0.11 -3.34
CA ASP A 156 9.26 -1.25 -2.95
C ASP A 156 8.46 -2.56 -2.78
N ALA A 157 7.25 -2.48 -2.21
CA ALA A 157 6.39 -3.64 -1.99
C ALA A 157 5.84 -4.21 -3.32
N ARG A 158 5.66 -3.36 -4.34
CA ARG A 158 5.23 -3.80 -5.68
C ARG A 158 6.38 -4.46 -6.45
N ASP A 159 7.62 -4.00 -6.24
CA ASP A 159 8.81 -4.60 -6.86
C ASP A 159 9.10 -6.00 -6.29
N GLU A 160 8.94 -6.19 -4.98
CA GLU A 160 9.05 -7.51 -4.33
C GLU A 160 7.98 -8.51 -4.82
N ALA A 161 6.73 -8.04 -4.98
CA ALA A 161 5.63 -8.86 -5.49
C ALA A 161 5.83 -9.27 -6.97
N THR A 162 6.37 -8.37 -7.79
CA THR A 162 6.68 -8.63 -9.20
C THR A 162 7.81 -9.65 -9.33
N THR A 163 8.85 -9.55 -8.51
CA THR A 163 9.98 -10.50 -8.47
C THR A 163 9.54 -11.90 -8.05
N THR A 164 8.64 -12.00 -7.05
CA THR A 164 8.10 -13.28 -6.57
C THR A 164 7.21 -13.95 -7.62
N THR A 165 6.39 -13.17 -8.33
CA THR A 165 5.51 -13.70 -9.39
C THR A 165 6.29 -14.21 -10.60
N SER A 166 7.38 -13.52 -10.98
CA SER A 166 8.29 -13.98 -12.04
C SER A 166 9.01 -15.28 -11.67
N THR A 167 9.41 -15.43 -10.42
CA THR A 167 10.09 -16.64 -9.92
C THR A 167 9.14 -17.85 -9.79
N ALA A 168 7.86 -17.61 -9.49
CA ALA A 168 6.86 -18.68 -9.37
C ALA A 168 6.30 -19.17 -10.72
N ALA A 169 6.61 -18.50 -11.83
CA ALA A 169 6.17 -18.85 -13.18
C ALA A 169 7.24 -19.59 -14.01
N GLY A 170 8.38 -19.95 -13.40
CA GLY A 170 9.51 -20.66 -14.03
C GLY A 170 9.55 -22.15 -13.77
#